data_AF-A0A956HHK3-F1
#
_entry.id   AF-A0A956HHK3-F1
#
_cell.length_a   1.000
_cell.length_b   1.000
_cell.length_c   1.000
_cell.angle_alpha   90.00
_cell.angle_beta   90.00
_cell.angle_gamma   90.00
#
_symmetry.space_group_name_H-M   'P 1'
#
loop_
_entity.id
_entity.type
_entity.pdbx_description
1 polymer ?
#
loop_
_entity_poly.entity_id
_entity_poly.type
_entity_poly.pdbx_seq_one_letter_code
_entity_poly.pdbx_strand_id
1 'polypeptide(L)'
;MIGVEAPVCRFGKCELPELHCDDSNLLCDALPPPCDEGTLPQVDEEEICYTGKCVPAESCDVVPSCDVCQKLEGYMCVTLVTQLGFVHSCDPIPPACMGAVSCECAGEACEEPYDLCGEGGDAELSCSCPEC
;
A
#
# COMPACT_ATOMS: atom_id res chain seq x y z
N MET A 1 -16.02 -15.65 -17.48
CA MET A 1 -14.66 -15.41 -18.01
C MET A 1 -13.84 -14.99 -16.82
N ILE A 2 -12.81 -15.73 -16.43
CA ILE A 2 -11.93 -15.31 -15.34
C ILE A 2 -11.00 -14.26 -15.96
N GLY A 3 -11.43 -13.00 -15.92
CA GLY A 3 -10.62 -11.87 -16.36
C GLY A 3 -9.58 -11.61 -15.30
N VAL A 4 -8.39 -12.17 -15.46
CA VAL A 4 -7.23 -11.72 -14.69
C VAL A 4 -6.93 -10.33 -15.24
N GLU A 5 -7.02 -9.33 -14.39
CA GLU A 5 -6.68 -7.96 -14.75
C GLU A 5 -5.22 -7.91 -15.21
N ALA A 6 -4.91 -6.99 -16.14
CA ALA A 6 -3.58 -6.92 -16.71
C ALA A 6 -2.57 -6.52 -15.62
N PRO A 7 -1.37 -7.15 -15.57
CA PRO A 7 -0.37 -6.78 -14.59
C PRO A 7 0.10 -5.34 -14.81
N VAL A 8 0.32 -4.63 -13.71
CA VAL A 8 0.88 -3.28 -13.65
C VAL A 8 2.34 -3.41 -13.25
N CYS A 9 3.24 -2.71 -13.94
CA CYS A 9 4.65 -2.73 -13.55
C CYS A 9 4.97 -1.51 -12.68
N ARG A 10 5.37 -1.77 -11.45
CA ARG A 10 5.72 -0.81 -10.40
C ARG A 10 7.16 -1.05 -9.96
N PHE A 11 7.99 -0.01 -10.03
CA PHE A 11 9.42 -0.06 -9.66
C PHE A 11 10.20 -1.23 -10.25
N GLY A 12 9.93 -1.60 -11.50
CA GLY A 12 10.61 -2.69 -12.20
C GLY A 12 10.18 -4.11 -11.79
N LYS A 13 9.16 -4.26 -10.95
CA LYS A 13 8.43 -5.51 -10.73
C LYS A 13 7.06 -5.39 -11.40
N CYS A 14 6.51 -6.51 -11.89
CA CYS A 14 5.15 -6.52 -12.43
C CYS A 14 4.25 -7.27 -11.46
N GLU A 15 3.21 -6.58 -11.01
CA GLU A 15 2.28 -6.99 -9.97
C GLU A 15 0.85 -6.97 -10.52
N LEU A 16 -0.08 -7.57 -9.80
CA LEU A 16 -1.50 -7.41 -10.12
C LEU A 16 -1.93 -5.99 -9.71
N PRO A 17 -3.03 -5.46 -10.29
CA PRO A 17 -3.62 -4.24 -9.77
C PRO A 17 -3.91 -4.36 -8.27
N GLU A 18 -3.74 -3.25 -7.57
CA GLU A 18 -4.07 -3.16 -6.16
C GLU A 18 -5.56 -3.44 -5.94
N LEU A 19 -5.85 -4.04 -4.80
CA LEU A 19 -7.15 -4.36 -4.30
C LEU A 19 -7.46 -3.39 -3.16
N HIS A 20 -8.71 -2.95 -3.11
CA HIS A 20 -9.15 -2.06 -2.05
C HIS A 20 -9.19 -2.78 -0.70
N CYS A 21 -8.48 -2.24 0.29
CA CYS A 21 -8.41 -2.78 1.65
C CYS A 21 -8.68 -1.72 2.73
N ASP A 22 -9.09 -0.49 2.36
CA ASP A 22 -9.41 0.57 3.31
C ASP A 22 -10.74 0.31 4.03
N ASP A 23 -10.67 0.00 5.33
CA ASP A 23 -11.85 -0.21 6.16
C ASP A 23 -12.35 1.07 6.86
N SER A 24 -11.72 2.23 6.61
CA SER A 24 -12.02 3.49 7.31
C SER A 24 -13.42 4.03 7.04
N ASN A 25 -14.05 3.64 5.92
CA ASN A 25 -15.31 4.21 5.43
C ASN A 25 -16.44 3.19 5.25
N LEU A 26 -16.33 2.00 5.86
CA LEU A 26 -17.34 0.94 5.71
C LEU A 26 -18.76 1.42 6.04
N LEU A 27 -19.72 1.04 5.20
CA LEU A 27 -21.14 1.41 5.36
C LEU A 27 -22.02 0.25 5.85
N CYS A 28 -21.46 -0.96 5.93
CA CYS A 28 -22.18 -2.15 6.36
C CYS A 28 -21.79 -2.57 7.79
N ASP A 29 -22.66 -3.35 8.43
CA ASP A 29 -22.42 -3.92 9.77
C ASP A 29 -21.66 -5.27 9.72
N ALA A 30 -21.07 -5.63 8.58
CA ALA A 30 -20.34 -6.88 8.44
C ALA A 30 -19.03 -6.82 9.22
N LEU A 31 -18.70 -7.91 9.92
CA LEU A 31 -17.42 -8.03 10.62
C LEU A 31 -16.30 -8.39 9.61
N PRO A 32 -15.06 -7.92 9.85
CA PRO A 32 -13.93 -8.34 9.03
C PRO A 32 -13.76 -9.87 9.07
N PRO A 33 -13.43 -10.52 7.95
CA PRO A 33 -13.02 -11.91 7.95
C PRO A 33 -11.73 -12.09 8.80
N PRO A 34 -11.57 -13.24 9.47
CA PRO A 34 -10.33 -13.55 10.17
C PRO A 34 -9.23 -13.84 9.14
N CYS A 35 -8.31 -12.91 8.96
CA CYS A 35 -7.18 -13.03 8.04
C CYS A 35 -5.92 -13.52 8.74
N ASP A 36 -5.17 -14.39 8.06
CA ASP A 36 -3.87 -14.88 8.53
C ASP A 36 -2.81 -13.77 8.46
N GLU A 37 -1.71 -13.95 9.17
CA GLU A 37 -0.59 -12.99 9.12
C GLU A 37 -0.08 -12.78 7.70
N GLY A 38 0.12 -11.51 7.31
CA GLY A 38 0.51 -11.12 5.95
C GLY A 38 -0.66 -10.98 4.98
N THR A 39 -1.90 -11.18 5.44
CA THR A 39 -3.11 -10.95 4.65
C THR A 39 -4.04 -9.95 5.31
N LEU A 40 -4.80 -9.22 4.50
CA LEU A 40 -5.75 -8.21 4.94
C LEU A 40 -7.15 -8.47 4.35
N PRO A 41 -8.23 -8.07 5.04
CA PRO A 41 -9.56 -8.07 4.48
C PRO A 41 -9.66 -7.24 3.21
N GLN A 42 -10.25 -7.79 2.15
CA GLN A 42 -10.60 -7.01 0.97
C GLN A 42 -11.96 -6.31 1.17
N VAL A 43 -12.00 -5.04 0.83
CA VAL A 43 -13.20 -4.20 0.80
C VAL A 43 -13.69 -4.06 -0.64
N ASP A 44 -15.01 -4.13 -0.83
CA ASP A 44 -15.68 -3.86 -2.10
C ASP A 44 -15.91 -2.35 -2.23
N GLU A 45 -15.43 -1.74 -3.31
CA GLU A 45 -15.57 -0.28 -3.53
C GLU A 45 -17.02 0.14 -3.84
N GLU A 46 -17.85 -0.74 -4.42
CA GLU A 46 -19.23 -0.43 -4.79
C GLU A 46 -20.17 -0.56 -3.58
N GLU A 47 -20.02 -1.64 -2.81
CA GLU A 47 -20.83 -1.92 -1.62
C GLU A 47 -20.26 -1.25 -0.34
N ILE A 48 -19.01 -0.79 -0.39
CA ILE A 48 -18.28 -0.18 0.74
C ILE A 48 -18.37 -1.10 1.96
N CYS A 49 -18.06 -2.38 1.72
CA CYS A 49 -18.24 -3.48 2.66
C CYS A 49 -17.17 -4.57 2.49
N TYR A 50 -16.92 -5.38 3.52
CA TYR A 50 -16.04 -6.53 3.39
C TYR A 50 -16.57 -7.55 2.38
N THR A 51 -15.71 -7.99 1.47
CA THR A 51 -16.01 -9.06 0.50
C THR A 51 -16.05 -10.46 1.14
N GLY A 52 -15.55 -10.57 2.39
CA GLY A 52 -15.32 -11.84 3.08
C GLY A 52 -14.04 -12.58 2.63
N LYS A 53 -13.22 -11.97 1.78
CA LYS A 53 -11.92 -12.51 1.34
C LYS A 53 -10.78 -11.86 2.10
N CYS A 54 -9.70 -12.63 2.26
CA CYS A 54 -8.40 -12.13 2.66
C CYS A 54 -7.47 -12.14 1.45
N VAL A 55 -6.74 -11.05 1.26
CA VAL A 55 -5.81 -10.84 0.15
C VAL A 55 -4.40 -10.58 0.70
N PRO A 56 -3.33 -10.88 -0.05
CA PRO A 56 -1.98 -10.56 0.37
C PRO A 56 -1.83 -9.06 0.63
N ALA A 57 -1.15 -8.68 1.71
CA ALA A 57 -1.02 -7.28 2.09
C ALA A 57 -0.27 -6.43 1.03
N GLU A 58 0.65 -7.03 0.29
CA GLU A 58 1.33 -6.40 -0.86
C GLU A 58 0.38 -6.07 -2.03
N SER A 59 -0.81 -6.66 -2.05
CA SER A 59 -1.82 -6.39 -3.07
C SER A 59 -2.83 -5.33 -2.62
N CYS A 60 -2.72 -4.78 -1.41
CA CYS A 60 -3.64 -3.78 -0.90
C CYS A 60 -3.20 -2.37 -1.28
N ASP A 61 -4.16 -1.53 -1.69
CA ASP A 61 -3.96 -0.10 -1.93
C ASP A 61 -3.56 0.66 -0.65
N VAL A 62 -4.06 0.20 0.49
CA VAL A 62 -3.69 0.71 1.82
C VAL A 62 -3.49 -0.41 2.83
N VAL A 63 -2.58 -0.16 3.79
CA VAL A 63 -2.33 -1.02 4.94
C VAL A 63 -2.49 -0.23 6.24
N PRO A 64 -2.86 -0.88 7.36
CA PRO A 64 -3.12 -0.19 8.62
C PRO A 64 -1.85 0.42 9.26
N SER A 65 -0.67 -0.10 8.95
CA SER A 65 0.61 0.44 9.43
C SER A 65 1.80 -0.08 8.62
N CYS A 66 2.93 0.62 8.71
CA CYS A 66 4.19 0.19 8.09
C CYS A 66 4.73 -1.15 8.61
N ASP A 67 4.33 -1.59 9.81
CA ASP A 67 4.71 -2.90 10.37
C ASP A 67 4.26 -4.06 9.46
N VAL A 68 3.21 -3.85 8.67
CA VAL A 68 2.73 -4.83 7.69
C VAL A 68 3.77 -4.99 6.58
N CYS A 69 4.26 -3.89 6.01
CA CYS A 69 5.22 -3.91 4.91
C CYS A 69 6.60 -4.43 5.35
N GLN A 70 7.03 -4.13 6.58
CA GLN A 70 8.31 -4.60 7.11
C GLN A 70 8.38 -6.13 7.27
N LYS A 71 7.24 -6.81 7.31
CA LYS A 71 7.17 -8.28 7.31
C LYS A 71 7.25 -8.88 5.90
N LEU A 72 7.13 -8.07 4.85
CA LEU A 72 7.17 -8.48 3.46
C LEU A 72 8.59 -8.33 2.92
N GLU A 73 9.15 -9.40 2.37
CA GLU A 73 10.51 -9.35 1.82
C GLU A 73 10.56 -8.53 0.52
N GLY A 74 11.42 -7.51 0.50
CA GLY A 74 11.65 -6.68 -0.68
C GLY A 74 10.58 -5.64 -0.97
N TYR A 75 9.81 -5.26 0.06
CA TYR A 75 8.88 -4.14 0.07
C TYR A 75 9.34 -3.06 1.05
N MET A 76 8.92 -1.83 0.79
CA MET A 76 9.06 -0.67 1.65
C MET A 76 7.69 -0.12 2.01
N CYS A 77 7.60 0.57 3.14
CA CYS A 77 6.40 1.33 3.46
C CYS A 77 6.47 2.70 2.80
N VAL A 78 5.39 3.10 2.16
CA VAL A 78 5.20 4.48 1.70
C VAL A 78 4.09 5.10 2.53
N THR A 79 4.42 6.17 3.24
CA THR A 79 3.51 6.91 4.10
C THR A 79 3.14 8.22 3.43
N LEU A 80 1.90 8.36 2.97
CA LEU A 80 1.35 9.63 2.52
C LEU A 80 0.93 10.47 3.73
N VAL A 81 1.50 11.67 3.84
CA VAL A 81 1.16 12.63 4.89
C VAL A 81 0.00 13.51 4.42
N THR A 82 -1.21 13.14 4.81
CA THR A 82 -2.43 13.87 4.44
C THR A 82 -2.92 14.73 5.61
N GLN A 83 -3.78 15.73 5.33
CA GLN A 83 -4.41 16.54 6.38
C GLN A 83 -5.34 15.72 7.31
N LEU A 84 -5.87 14.59 6.84
CA LEU A 84 -6.78 13.73 7.59
C LEU A 84 -6.05 12.63 8.38
N GLY A 85 -4.74 12.48 8.18
CA GLY A 85 -3.94 11.43 8.80
C GLY A 85 -2.93 10.83 7.84
N PHE A 86 -2.27 9.76 8.28
CA PHE A 86 -1.32 9.02 7.46
C PHE A 86 -2.05 7.92 6.70
N VAL A 87 -1.70 7.75 5.42
CA VAL A 87 -2.10 6.59 4.61
C VAL A 87 -0.84 5.81 4.30
N HIS A 88 -0.85 4.51 4.56
CA HIS A 88 0.31 3.65 4.34
C HIS A 88 0.02 2.67 3.20
N SER A 89 1.00 2.44 2.33
CA SER A 89 0.97 1.39 1.30
C SER A 89 2.30 0.63 1.30
N CYS A 90 2.29 -0.59 0.76
CA CYS A 90 3.49 -1.39 0.60
C CYS A 90 3.93 -1.38 -0.86
N ASP A 91 5.05 -0.73 -1.14
CA ASP A 91 5.62 -0.66 -2.48
C ASP A 91 6.84 -1.56 -2.63
N PRO A 92 7.06 -2.18 -3.80
CA PRO A 92 8.24 -2.98 -4.01
C PRO A 92 9.48 -2.08 -3.99
N ILE A 93 10.53 -2.51 -3.31
CA ILE A 93 11.82 -1.82 -3.35
C ILE A 93 12.38 -1.95 -4.77
N PRO A 94 12.72 -0.83 -5.44
CA PRO A 94 13.30 -0.88 -6.79
C PRO A 94 14.53 -1.79 -6.80
N PRO A 95 14.68 -2.72 -7.77
CA PRO A 95 15.82 -3.62 -7.84
C PRO A 95 17.17 -2.90 -7.89
N ALA A 96 17.20 -1.70 -8.50
CA ALA A 96 18.38 -0.84 -8.56
C ALA A 96 18.89 -0.41 -7.17
N CYS A 97 18.00 -0.41 -6.18
CA CYS A 97 18.31 -0.02 -4.81
C CYS A 97 18.93 -1.11 -3.97
N MET A 98 18.90 -2.37 -4.41
CA MET A 98 19.50 -3.49 -3.70
C MET A 98 19.08 -3.55 -2.21
N GLY A 99 17.82 -3.19 -1.92
CA GLY A 99 17.28 -3.16 -0.55
C GLY A 99 17.43 -1.82 0.18
N ALA A 100 18.09 -0.81 -0.41
CA ALA A 100 18.15 0.52 0.17
C ALA A 100 16.81 1.25 0.02
N VAL A 101 16.27 1.75 1.14
CA VAL A 101 15.08 2.59 1.16
C VAL A 101 15.51 3.98 1.57
N SER A 102 15.64 4.87 0.59
CA SER A 102 16.01 6.27 0.75
C SER A 102 15.37 7.09 -0.35
N CYS A 103 15.22 8.40 -0.14
CA CYS A 103 14.67 9.27 -1.18
C CYS A 103 15.55 9.32 -2.44
N GLU A 104 16.86 9.14 -2.30
CA GLU A 104 17.77 9.06 -3.45
C GLU A 104 17.46 7.84 -4.33
N CYS A 105 17.06 6.74 -3.71
CA CYS A 105 16.93 5.48 -4.42
C CYS A 105 15.50 5.13 -4.81
N ALA A 106 14.57 5.28 -3.88
CA ALA A 106 13.19 4.86 -4.01
C ALA A 106 12.21 6.02 -3.93
N GLY A 107 12.70 7.28 -3.94
CA GLY A 107 11.87 8.48 -3.88
C GLY A 107 10.90 8.65 -5.04
N GLU A 108 11.08 7.91 -6.14
CA GLU A 108 10.09 7.82 -7.23
C GLU A 108 8.74 7.21 -6.79
N ALA A 109 8.69 6.58 -5.61
CA ALA A 109 7.42 6.16 -5.01
C ALA A 109 6.57 7.29 -4.44
N CYS A 110 7.17 8.47 -4.22
CA CYS A 110 6.42 9.68 -3.93
C CYS A 110 5.92 10.30 -5.24
N GLU A 111 4.67 9.98 -5.60
CA GLU A 111 4.01 10.50 -6.81
C GLU A 111 3.14 11.74 -6.50
N GLU A 112 2.86 12.55 -7.52
CA GLU A 112 1.96 13.70 -7.39
C GLU A 112 0.57 13.26 -6.85
N PRO A 113 -0.04 13.99 -5.90
CA PRO A 113 0.38 15.31 -5.39
C PRO A 113 1.41 15.25 -4.24
N TYR A 114 1.73 14.07 -3.73
CA TYR A 114 2.64 13.86 -2.59
C TYR A 114 4.08 13.60 -3.05
N ASP A 115 4.64 14.50 -3.86
CA ASP A 115 5.94 14.32 -4.51
C ASP A 115 7.15 14.71 -3.63
N LEU A 116 6.93 15.34 -2.47
CA LEU A 116 8.02 15.64 -1.54
C LEU A 116 8.37 14.44 -0.68
N CYS A 117 9.43 13.75 -1.07
CA CYS A 117 10.00 12.62 -0.33
C CYS A 117 10.79 13.08 0.91
N GLY A 118 10.48 12.45 2.04
CA GLY A 118 11.26 12.43 3.27
C GLY A 118 11.59 10.99 3.66
N GLU A 119 12.71 10.81 4.35
CA GLU A 119 13.07 9.50 4.92
C GLU A 119 12.34 9.31 6.25
N GLY A 120 11.63 8.18 6.39
CA GLY A 120 10.88 7.83 7.59
C GLY A 120 11.70 6.98 8.57
N GLY A 121 11.06 5.98 9.18
CA GLY A 121 11.72 4.93 9.95
C GLY A 121 12.49 3.92 9.07
N ASP A 122 12.87 2.79 9.67
CA ASP A 122 13.55 1.72 8.93
C ASP A 122 12.65 1.19 7.79
N ALA A 123 13.17 1.23 6.56
CA ALA A 123 12.47 0.83 5.34
C ALA A 123 11.16 1.59 5.03
N GLU A 124 11.10 2.88 5.41
CA GLU A 124 9.94 3.74 5.18
C GLU A 124 10.32 5.03 4.43
N LEU A 125 9.46 5.42 3.49
CA LEU A 125 9.44 6.74 2.89
C LEU A 125 8.20 7.51 3.35
N SER A 126 8.37 8.80 3.62
CA SER A 126 7.28 9.73 3.90
C SER A 126 7.09 10.66 2.71
N CYS A 127 5.94 10.57 2.07
CA CYS A 127 5.58 11.38 0.91
C CYS A 127 4.59 12.47 1.36
N SER A 128 4.96 13.72 1.16
CA SER A 128 4.22 14.86 1.69
C SER A 128 3.91 15.88 0.59
N CYS A 129 2.92 16.71 0.87
CA CYS A 129 2.48 17.76 -0.02
C CYS A 129 2.09 18.98 0.82
N PRO A 130 3.02 19.93 1.06
CA PRO A 130 2.80 21.06 1.95
C PRO A 130 1.77 22.08 1.46
N GLU A 131 1.50 22.08 0.15
CA GLU A 131 0.64 23.05 -0.53
C GLU A 131 -0.70 22.42 -1.00
N CYS A 132 -0.97 21.17 -0.60
CA CYS A 132 -2.32 20.60 -0.57
C CYS A 132 -2.78 20.43 0.88
#